data_AF-A0A017HCN3-F1
#
_entry.id   AF-A0A017HCN3-F1
#
_cell.length_a   1.000
_cell.length_b   1.000
_cell.length_c   1.000
_cell.angle_alpha   90.00
_cell.angle_beta   90.00
_cell.angle_gamma   90.00
#
_symmetry.space_group_name_H-M   'P 1'
#
loop_
_entity.id
_entity.type
_entity.pdbx_description
1 polymer ?
#
loop_
_entity_poly.entity_id
_entity_poly.type
_entity_poly.pdbx_seq_one_letter_code
_entity_poly.pdbx_strand_id
1 'polypeptide(L)'
;MADHIIATAAEALEAEALPRLHEVRADVAAPCTPETLPPALRRPAEGKSPARWAYERLIHYISRFEDGLEPGEEVAMAMTGGHSGVLRIQGMGYFDPDIVTFYGIDPSGAKTQLIQHVSQLSVMLRAAPRPRPEAPPERIGFRLARELEDEDGDGQAKEKEPAGEDRGAQGPDAAPEAS
;
A
#
# COMPACT_ATOMS: atom_id res chain seq x y z
N MET A 1 -28.95 -5.14 3.74
CA MET A 1 -28.60 -4.15 4.78
C MET A 1 -27.11 -4.29 4.96
N ALA A 2 -26.32 -3.26 4.61
CA ALA A 2 -24.90 -3.28 4.86
C ALA A 2 -24.71 -3.12 6.36
N ASP A 3 -24.10 -4.12 7.01
CA ASP A 3 -23.65 -3.95 8.39
C ASP A 3 -22.58 -2.85 8.39
N HIS A 4 -22.93 -1.68 8.92
CA HIS A 4 -21.94 -0.71 9.32
C HIS A 4 -21.19 -1.31 10.50
N ILE A 5 -20.01 -1.87 10.23
CA ILE A 5 -19.05 -2.23 11.27
C ILE A 5 -18.77 -0.93 12.04
N ILE A 6 -19.35 -0.81 13.24
CA ILE A 6 -19.08 0.32 14.13
C ILE A 6 -17.65 0.13 14.63
N ALA A 7 -16.72 0.93 14.09
CA ALA A 7 -15.38 1.00 14.64
C ALA A 7 -15.46 1.51 16.09
N THR A 8 -14.75 0.84 16.98
CA THR A 8 -14.59 1.30 18.35
C THR A 8 -13.74 2.58 18.36
N ALA A 9 -13.92 3.42 19.39
CA ALA A 9 -13.10 4.63 19.54
C ALA A 9 -11.60 4.32 19.60
N ALA A 10 -11.22 3.12 20.06
CA ALA A 10 -9.84 2.65 20.07
C ALA A 10 -9.31 2.42 18.64
N GLU A 11 -10.07 1.73 17.78
CA GLU A 11 -9.68 1.47 16.39
C GLU A 11 -9.57 2.76 15.56
N ALA A 12 -10.44 3.74 15.82
CA ALA A 12 -10.35 5.06 15.19
C ALA A 12 -9.06 5.81 15.61
N LEU A 13 -8.77 5.88 16.91
CA LEU A 13 -7.55 6.52 17.41
C LEU A 13 -6.26 5.82 16.93
N GLU A 14 -6.31 4.50 16.75
CA GLU A 14 -5.18 3.74 16.19
C GLU A 14 -4.99 4.01 14.69
N ALA A 15 -6.07 4.24 13.93
CA ALA A 15 -6.01 4.62 12.52
C ALA A 15 -5.46 6.04 12.32
N GLU A 16 -5.76 6.96 13.24
CA GLU A 16 -5.30 8.36 13.24
C GLU A 16 -3.81 8.48 13.63
N ALA A 17 -3.25 7.46 14.29
CA ALA A 17 -1.86 7.46 14.68
C ALA A 17 -0.93 7.34 13.46
N LEU A 18 0.14 8.15 13.44
CA LEU A 18 1.18 8.04 12.41
C LEU A 18 1.73 6.60 12.35
N PRO A 19 1.79 5.97 11.16
CA PRO A 19 2.32 4.62 11.03
C PRO A 19 3.76 4.56 11.55
N ARG A 20 4.02 3.59 12.43
CA ARG A 20 5.38 3.32 12.93
C ARG A 20 5.93 2.09 12.22
N LEU A 21 6.94 2.29 11.38
CA LEU A 21 7.83 1.21 10.94
C LEU A 21 9.00 1.11 11.91
N HIS A 22 9.23 -0.07 12.48
CA HIS A 22 10.42 -0.37 13.28
C HIS A 22 11.02 -1.68 12.81
N GLU A 23 12.27 -1.63 12.33
CA GLU A 23 12.99 -2.78 11.83
C GLU A 23 14.40 -2.81 12.42
N VAL A 24 14.83 -3.99 12.86
CA VAL A 24 16.20 -4.27 13.27
C VAL A 24 16.67 -5.48 12.48
N ARG A 25 17.77 -5.34 11.73
CA ARG A 25 18.35 -6.41 10.91
C ARG A 25 19.84 -6.56 11.26
N ALA A 26 20.37 -7.77 11.12
CA ALA A 26 21.76 -8.06 11.49
C ALA A 26 22.80 -7.51 10.49
N ASP A 27 22.39 -7.22 9.25
CA ASP A 27 23.25 -7.01 8.08
C ASP A 27 23.11 -5.62 7.42
N VAL A 28 22.46 -4.64 8.07
CA VAL A 28 22.07 -3.40 7.37
C VAL A 28 23.12 -2.30 7.40
N ALA A 29 23.37 -1.71 6.22
CA ALA A 29 24.16 -0.50 6.00
C ALA A 29 23.38 0.82 6.23
N ALA A 30 22.03 0.82 6.24
CA ALA A 30 21.23 2.00 6.60
C ALA A 30 19.82 1.67 7.18
N PRO A 31 19.44 2.23 8.34
CA PRO A 31 18.13 2.01 8.96
C PRO A 31 16.97 2.54 8.09
N CYS A 32 15.81 1.87 8.15
CA CYS A 32 14.55 2.41 7.61
C CYS A 32 14.17 3.66 8.41
N THR A 33 14.29 4.84 7.80
CA THR A 33 13.77 6.09 8.36
C THR A 33 12.43 6.45 7.69
N PRO A 34 11.58 7.28 8.32
CA PRO A 34 10.32 7.73 7.71
C PRO A 34 10.51 8.36 6.33
N GLU A 35 11.67 8.96 6.07
CA GLU A 35 12.05 9.57 4.80
C GLU A 35 12.31 8.55 3.68
N THR A 36 12.56 7.29 4.04
CA THR A 36 12.76 6.17 3.09
C THR A 36 11.47 5.39 2.80
N LEU A 37 10.37 5.70 3.51
CA LEU A 37 9.06 5.11 3.22
C LEU A 37 8.45 5.76 1.97
N PRO A 38 7.72 5.00 1.13
CA PRO A 38 6.85 5.56 0.11
C PRO A 38 5.87 6.58 0.72
N PRO A 39 5.50 7.67 0.00
CA PRO A 39 4.56 8.69 0.48
C PRO A 39 3.25 8.12 1.05
N ALA A 40 2.72 7.07 0.42
CA ALA A 40 1.51 6.36 0.86
C ALA A 40 1.60 5.86 2.30
N LEU A 41 2.77 5.41 2.72
CA LEU A 41 3.00 4.82 4.04
C LEU A 41 3.39 5.85 5.12
N ARG A 42 3.59 7.12 4.74
CA ARG A 42 3.91 8.20 5.71
C ARG A 42 2.67 8.80 6.36
N ARG A 43 1.49 8.54 5.81
CA ARG A 43 0.20 9.07 6.29
C ARG A 43 -0.55 8.01 7.11
N PRO A 44 -1.40 8.43 8.08
CA PRO A 44 -2.26 7.53 8.84
C PRO A 44 -3.08 6.60 7.94
N ALA A 45 -3.53 5.48 8.50
CA ALA A 45 -4.33 4.49 7.76
C ALA A 45 -5.79 4.92 7.58
N GLU A 46 -6.18 6.08 8.14
CA GLU A 46 -7.49 6.71 7.97
C GLU A 46 -7.99 6.63 6.52
N GLY A 47 -9.19 6.09 6.33
CA GLY A 47 -9.82 5.97 5.00
C GLY A 47 -9.27 4.84 4.11
N LYS A 48 -8.29 4.05 4.57
CA LYS A 48 -7.82 2.85 3.86
C LYS A 48 -8.53 1.62 4.40
N SER A 49 -8.94 0.73 3.49
CA SER A 49 -9.38 -0.59 3.91
C SER A 49 -8.21 -1.41 4.47
N PRO A 50 -8.49 -2.45 5.27
CA PRO A 50 -7.48 -3.42 5.68
C PRO A 50 -6.68 -4.01 4.51
N ALA A 51 -7.34 -4.33 3.39
CA ALA A 51 -6.71 -4.87 2.19
C ALA A 51 -5.76 -3.87 1.53
N ARG A 52 -6.21 -2.62 1.31
CA ARG A 52 -5.38 -1.54 0.75
C ARG A 52 -4.16 -1.30 1.64
N TRP A 53 -4.38 -1.24 2.95
CA TRP A 53 -3.30 -0.99 3.89
C TRP A 53 -2.28 -2.13 3.93
N ALA A 54 -2.71 -3.39 3.82
CA ALA A 54 -1.80 -4.52 3.68
C ALA A 54 -1.03 -4.50 2.35
N TYR A 55 -1.71 -4.19 1.24
CA TYR A 55 -1.12 -4.11 -0.10
C TYR A 55 0.04 -3.11 -0.17
N GLU A 56 -0.17 -1.87 0.27
CA GLU A 56 0.86 -0.82 0.26
C GLU A 56 2.10 -1.22 1.07
N ARG A 57 1.89 -1.83 2.25
CA ARG A 57 2.99 -2.32 3.11
C ARG A 57 3.73 -3.49 2.49
N LEU A 58 3.03 -4.42 1.85
CA LEU A 58 3.66 -5.55 1.16
C LEU A 58 4.54 -5.10 0.00
N ILE A 59 4.13 -4.08 -0.75
CA ILE A 59 4.96 -3.49 -1.82
C ILE A 59 6.26 -2.94 -1.25
N HIS A 60 6.21 -2.25 -0.11
CA HIS A 60 7.41 -1.76 0.56
C HIS A 60 8.34 -2.91 0.97
N TYR A 61 7.81 -3.97 1.58
CA TYR A 61 8.62 -5.14 1.95
C TYR A 61 9.26 -5.82 0.74
N ILE A 62 8.51 -6.00 -0.36
CA ILE A 62 9.04 -6.60 -1.60
C ILE A 62 10.14 -5.72 -2.19
N SER A 63 9.94 -4.40 -2.25
CA SER A 63 10.94 -3.47 -2.76
C SER A 63 12.23 -3.50 -1.92
N ARG A 64 12.10 -3.51 -0.59
CA ARG A 64 13.26 -3.60 0.33
C ARG A 64 13.95 -4.95 0.29
N PHE A 65 13.21 -6.02 0.01
CA PHE A 65 13.79 -7.35 -0.20
C PHE A 65 14.58 -7.40 -1.51
N GLU A 66 14.02 -6.85 -2.59
CA GLU A 66 14.66 -6.78 -3.90
C GLU A 66 15.93 -5.92 -3.94
N ASP A 67 16.02 -4.89 -3.11
CA ASP A 67 17.21 -4.04 -2.92
C ASP A 67 18.44 -4.84 -2.47
N GLY A 68 18.23 -5.94 -1.73
CA GLY A 68 19.29 -6.84 -1.27
C GLY A 68 19.57 -8.04 -2.18
N LEU A 69 18.92 -8.16 -3.33
CA LEU A 69 19.07 -9.33 -4.21
C LEU A 69 20.23 -9.18 -5.18
N GLU A 70 20.94 -10.30 -5.41
CA GLU A 70 21.98 -10.37 -6.43
C GLU A 70 21.38 -10.23 -7.85
N PRO A 71 22.15 -9.80 -8.86
CA PRO A 71 21.67 -9.64 -10.23
C PRO A 71 21.11 -10.93 -10.85
N GLY A 72 21.54 -12.09 -10.35
CA GLY A 72 21.13 -13.42 -10.78
C GLY A 72 19.81 -13.92 -10.18
N GLU A 73 19.23 -13.17 -9.25
CA GLU A 73 18.10 -13.59 -8.43
C GLU A 73 16.86 -12.76 -8.72
N GLU A 74 15.69 -13.28 -8.39
CA GLU A 74 14.39 -12.62 -8.44
C GLU A 74 13.59 -12.98 -7.20
N VAL A 75 12.62 -12.12 -6.85
CA VAL A 75 11.74 -12.38 -5.72
C VAL A 75 10.76 -13.50 -6.04
N ALA A 76 10.62 -14.44 -5.12
CA ALA A 76 9.59 -15.45 -5.14
C ALA A 76 8.89 -15.50 -3.79
N MET A 77 7.59 -15.76 -3.81
CA MET A 77 6.76 -15.90 -2.63
C MET A 77 6.55 -17.37 -2.31
N ALA A 78 6.87 -17.79 -1.10
CA ALA A 78 6.40 -19.07 -0.57
C ALA A 78 5.12 -18.83 0.24
N MET A 79 4.10 -19.65 -0.04
CA MET A 79 2.87 -19.68 0.76
C MET A 79 3.12 -20.44 2.06
N THR A 80 2.87 -19.79 3.18
CA THR A 80 2.94 -20.39 4.52
C THR A 80 1.54 -20.84 4.93
N GLY A 81 1.17 -22.08 4.58
CA GLY A 81 -0.12 -22.66 4.97
C GLY A 81 -0.72 -23.71 4.03
N GLY A 82 -0.14 -23.93 2.85
CA GLY A 82 -0.61 -24.95 1.89
C GLY A 82 0.52 -25.54 1.05
N HIS A 83 0.28 -26.71 0.45
CA HIS A 83 1.24 -27.45 -0.39
C HIS A 83 1.59 -26.76 -1.72
N SER A 84 1.16 -25.51 -1.93
CA SER A 84 1.04 -24.92 -3.25
C SER A 84 2.35 -24.32 -3.79
N GLY A 85 3.49 -24.63 -3.15
CA GLY A 85 4.82 -24.32 -3.68
C GLY A 85 5.21 -22.84 -3.65
N VAL A 86 6.25 -22.52 -4.41
CA VAL A 86 6.81 -21.17 -4.55
C VAL A 86 6.20 -20.50 -5.78
N LEU A 87 5.59 -19.32 -5.61
CA LEU A 87 5.06 -18.47 -6.67
C LEU A 87 6.08 -17.38 -7.01
N ARG A 88 6.53 -17.31 -8.26
CA ARG A 88 7.32 -16.15 -8.71
C ARG A 88 6.38 -14.98 -8.97
N ILE A 89 6.49 -13.93 -8.14
CA ILE A 89 5.57 -12.80 -8.18
C ILE A 89 5.81 -12.00 -9.47
N GLN A 90 4.73 -11.70 -10.19
CA GLN A 90 4.72 -10.81 -11.36
C GLN A 90 3.78 -9.62 -11.17
N GLY A 91 2.97 -9.62 -10.11
CA GLY A 91 2.11 -8.50 -9.78
C GLY A 91 1.31 -8.76 -8.52
N MET A 92 0.67 -7.70 -8.03
CA MET A 92 -0.19 -7.73 -6.87
C MET A 92 -1.40 -6.83 -7.07
N GLY A 93 -2.48 -7.10 -6.35
CA GLY A 93 -3.63 -6.21 -6.26
C GLY A 93 -4.37 -6.38 -4.94
N TYR A 94 -5.36 -5.54 -4.71
CA TYR A 94 -6.27 -5.65 -3.57
C TYR A 94 -7.71 -5.38 -3.99
N PHE A 95 -8.66 -5.83 -3.19
CA PHE A 95 -10.07 -5.53 -3.36
C PHE A 95 -10.69 -5.26 -1.99
N ASP A 96 -11.29 -4.07 -1.86
CA ASP A 96 -11.82 -3.60 -0.59
C ASP A 96 -13.00 -4.47 -0.12
N PRO A 97 -13.11 -4.75 1.19
CA PRO A 97 -12.24 -4.27 2.26
C PRO A 97 -11.07 -5.20 2.62
N ASP A 98 -11.04 -6.44 2.13
CA ASP A 98 -10.31 -7.52 2.82
C ASP A 98 -9.53 -8.51 1.93
N ILE A 99 -9.56 -8.38 0.60
CA ILE A 99 -8.86 -9.31 -0.31
C ILE A 99 -7.54 -8.72 -0.81
N VAL A 100 -6.47 -9.52 -0.75
CA VAL A 100 -5.19 -9.26 -1.43
C VAL A 100 -4.93 -10.38 -2.44
N THR A 101 -4.47 -10.01 -3.64
CA THR A 101 -4.21 -10.93 -4.74
C THR A 101 -2.74 -10.86 -5.17
N PHE A 102 -2.14 -12.03 -5.42
CA PHE A 102 -0.81 -12.17 -5.98
C PHE A 102 -0.91 -12.86 -7.34
N TYR A 103 -0.28 -12.26 -8.35
CA TYR A 103 -0.17 -12.81 -9.70
C TYR A 103 1.25 -13.32 -9.93
N GLY A 104 1.39 -14.46 -10.59
CA GLY A 104 2.72 -14.99 -10.85
C GLY A 104 2.72 -16.24 -11.70
N ILE A 105 3.87 -16.92 -11.68
CA ILE A 105 4.06 -18.24 -12.27
C ILE A 105 4.51 -19.23 -11.20
N ASP A 106 3.98 -20.44 -11.27
CA ASP A 106 4.41 -21.54 -10.41
C ASP A 106 5.72 -22.18 -10.91
N PRO A 107 6.30 -23.18 -10.21
CA PRO A 107 7.52 -23.84 -10.65
C PRO A 107 7.38 -24.63 -11.97
N SER A 108 6.16 -24.95 -12.40
CA SER A 108 5.89 -25.58 -13.70
C SER A 108 5.81 -24.56 -14.84
N GLY A 109 5.81 -23.26 -14.53
CA GLY A 109 5.63 -22.17 -15.48
C GLY A 109 4.16 -21.86 -15.77
N ALA A 110 3.21 -22.47 -15.05
CA ALA A 110 1.80 -22.18 -15.20
C ALA A 110 1.46 -20.81 -14.59
N LYS A 111 0.59 -20.05 -15.26
CA LYS A 111 0.06 -18.80 -14.73
C LYS A 111 -0.79 -19.11 -13.49
N THR A 112 -0.39 -18.54 -12.37
CA THR A 112 -1.00 -18.83 -11.07
C THR A 112 -1.38 -17.52 -10.40
N GLN A 113 -2.56 -17.53 -9.77
CA GLN A 113 -3.08 -16.43 -8.99
C GLN A 113 -3.42 -16.95 -7.61
N LEU A 114 -2.91 -16.28 -6.58
CA LEU A 114 -3.24 -16.53 -5.20
C LEU A 114 -4.13 -15.40 -4.68
N ILE A 115 -5.29 -15.76 -4.12
CA ILE A 115 -6.25 -14.81 -3.55
C ILE A 115 -6.35 -15.13 -2.06
N GLN A 116 -6.03 -14.17 -1.20
CA GLN A 116 -6.00 -14.33 0.25
C GLN A 116 -6.82 -13.24 0.92
N HIS A 117 -7.55 -13.63 1.97
CA HIS A 117 -8.12 -12.67 2.92
C HIS A 117 -7.00 -12.09 3.80
N VAL A 118 -7.06 -10.79 4.09
CA VAL A 118 -6.01 -10.06 4.81
C VAL A 118 -5.75 -10.57 6.23
N SER A 119 -6.76 -11.14 6.91
CA SER A 119 -6.56 -11.75 8.23
C SER A 119 -5.80 -13.08 8.20
N GLN A 120 -5.65 -13.70 7.02
CA GLN A 120 -4.97 -14.97 6.82
C GLN A 120 -3.63 -14.80 6.09
N LEU A 121 -3.19 -13.55 5.92
CA LEU A 121 -2.01 -13.21 5.14
C LEU A 121 -0.75 -13.68 5.88
N SER A 122 -0.02 -14.59 5.26
CA SER A 122 1.24 -15.11 5.75
C SER A 122 2.16 -15.23 4.52
N VAL A 123 3.21 -14.40 4.49
CA VAL A 123 4.06 -14.20 3.30
C VAL A 123 5.50 -14.48 3.68
N MET A 124 6.14 -15.33 2.89
CA MET A 124 7.59 -15.51 2.92
C MET A 124 8.17 -15.08 1.57
N LEU A 125 9.08 -14.10 1.59
CA LEU A 125 9.86 -13.72 0.42
C LEU A 125 11.15 -14.55 0.38
N ARG A 126 11.49 -15.05 -0.81
CA ARG A 126 12.66 -15.88 -1.06
C ARG A 126 13.38 -15.37 -2.30
N ALA A 127 14.71 -15.34 -2.24
CA ALA A 127 15.56 -15.18 -3.40
C ALA A 127 15.54 -16.48 -4.23
N ALA A 128 15.10 -16.40 -5.48
CA ALA A 128 15.08 -17.53 -6.40
C ALA A 128 15.94 -17.21 -7.63
N PRO A 129 16.70 -18.19 -8.18
CA PRO A 129 17.40 -17.99 -9.44
C PRO A 129 16.45 -17.54 -10.55
N ARG A 130 16.95 -16.66 -11.43
CA ARG A 130 16.21 -16.25 -12.62
C ARG A 130 15.92 -17.45 -13.52
N PRO A 131 14.71 -17.55 -14.10
CA PRO A 131 14.36 -18.62 -15.02
C PRO A 131 15.03 -18.44 -16.38
N ARG A 132 15.35 -17.19 -16.76
CA ARG A 132 16.01 -16.81 -18.01
C ARG A 132 17.22 -15.92 -17.71
N PRO A 133 18.43 -16.49 -17.57
CA PRO A 133 19.65 -15.73 -17.25
C PRO A 133 19.97 -14.61 -18.25
N GLU A 134 19.55 -14.76 -19.50
CA GLU A 134 19.73 -13.84 -20.63
C GLU A 134 18.80 -12.62 -20.60
N ALA A 135 17.71 -12.67 -19.84
CA ALA A 135 16.80 -11.54 -19.67
C ALA A 135 17.22 -10.70 -18.43
N PRO A 136 16.96 -9.38 -18.43
CA PRO A 136 17.13 -8.58 -17.22
C PRO A 136 16.24 -9.14 -16.08
N PRO A 137 16.69 -9.08 -14.81
CA PRO A 137 15.88 -9.52 -13.67
C PRO A 137 14.55 -8.77 -13.62
N GLU A 138 13.46 -9.51 -13.48
CA GLU A 138 12.14 -8.90 -13.23
C GLU A 138 12.06 -8.47 -11.77
N ARG A 139 12.37 -7.18 -11.51
CA ARG A 139 12.15 -6.53 -10.21
C ARG A 139 10.76 -5.91 -10.18
N ILE A 140 9.81 -6.52 -9.47
CA ILE A 140 8.41 -6.09 -9.46
C ILE A 140 8.13 -5.08 -8.34
N GLY A 141 8.89 -5.14 -7.24
CA GLY A 141 8.75 -4.24 -6.10
C GLY A 141 8.89 -2.78 -6.50
N PHE A 142 9.92 -2.42 -7.27
CA PHE A 142 10.12 -1.04 -7.74
C PHE A 142 9.02 -0.57 -8.70
N ARG A 143 8.45 -1.47 -9.53
CA ARG A 143 7.33 -1.13 -10.41
C ARG A 143 6.08 -0.81 -9.60
N LEU A 144 5.76 -1.67 -8.64
CA LEU A 144 4.63 -1.49 -7.74
C LEU A 144 4.79 -0.24 -6.86
N ALA A 145 6.01 0.04 -6.38
CA ALA A 145 6.29 1.23 -5.58
C ALA A 145 6.08 2.53 -6.38
N ARG A 146 6.45 2.57 -7.66
CA ARG A 146 6.20 3.72 -8.54
C ARG A 146 4.70 3.96 -8.77
N GLU A 147 3.94 2.89 -8.97
CA GLU A 147 2.47 3.00 -9.13
C GLU A 147 1.81 3.60 -7.88
N LEU A 148 2.27 3.20 -6.68
CA LEU A 148 1.81 3.82 -5.43
C LEU A 148 2.16 5.31 -5.30
N GLU A 149 3.30 5.74 -5.87
CA GLU A 149 3.70 7.16 -5.87
C GLU A 149 2.81 8.00 -6.81
N ASP A 150 2.46 7.44 -7.97
CA ASP A 150 1.62 8.11 -8.98
C ASP A 150 0.17 8.27 -8.47
N GLU A 151 -0.43 7.24 -7.86
CA GLU A 151 -1.79 7.30 -7.30
C GLU A 151 -1.94 8.35 -6.17
N ASP A 152 -0.88 8.54 -5.39
CA ASP A 152 -0.83 9.54 -4.32
C ASP A 152 -0.53 10.96 -4.82
N GLY A 153 0.15 11.08 -5.96
CA GLY A 153 0.40 12.36 -6.64
C GLY A 153 -0.89 12.97 -7.21
N ASP A 154 -1.73 12.14 -7.83
CA ASP A 154 -2.98 12.58 -8.46
C ASP A 154 -4.09 12.93 -7.44
N GLY A 155 -4.03 12.35 -6.23
CA GLY A 155 -4.92 12.70 -5.11
C GLY A 155 -4.69 14.11 -4.56
N GLN A 156 -3.55 14.75 -4.85
CA GLN A 156 -3.19 16.07 -4.34
C GLN A 156 -3.61 17.23 -5.25
N ALA A 157 -4.08 16.98 -6.47
CA ALA A 157 -4.49 18.03 -7.42
C ALA A 157 -5.95 18.52 -7.23
N LYS A 158 -6.70 18.00 -6.26
CA LYS A 158 -8.11 18.39 -6.03
C LYS A 158 -8.41 19.17 -4.75
N GLU A 159 -7.41 19.47 -3.91
CA GLU A 159 -7.67 20.17 -2.64
C GLU A 159 -6.66 21.30 -2.33
N LYS A 160 -6.38 22.15 -3.32
CA LYS A 160 -5.82 23.50 -3.14
C LYS A 160 -6.40 24.41 -4.23
N GLU A 161 -7.52 25.11 -3.98
CA GLU A 161 -7.66 26.51 -3.51
C GLU A 161 -8.35 27.34 -4.62
N PRO A 162 -8.90 28.57 -4.37
CA PRO A 162 -8.80 29.37 -3.15
C PRO A 162 -10.13 29.97 -2.64
N ALA A 163 -10.05 30.46 -1.40
CA ALA A 163 -10.96 31.44 -0.84
C ALA A 163 -10.73 32.84 -1.44
N GLY A 164 -11.84 33.56 -1.69
CA GLY A 164 -11.93 35.03 -1.69
C GLY A 164 -11.82 35.73 -3.06
N GLU A 165 -12.89 36.41 -3.49
CA GLU A 165 -12.93 37.89 -3.45
C GLU A 165 -14.33 38.47 -3.80
N ASP A 166 -14.82 39.29 -2.87
CA ASP A 166 -15.61 40.52 -3.01
C ASP A 166 -16.90 40.62 -3.87
N ARG A 167 -18.03 40.85 -3.19
CA ARG A 167 -19.00 41.89 -3.58
C ARG A 167 -19.62 42.57 -2.35
N GLY A 168 -19.00 43.68 -1.95
CA GLY A 168 -19.64 45.00 -1.83
C GLY A 168 -21.05 45.12 -1.23
N ALA A 169 -21.10 45.64 0.00
CA ALA A 169 -21.98 46.69 0.51
C ALA A 169 -23.49 46.73 0.13
N GLN A 170 -24.34 46.55 1.16
CA GLN A 170 -25.46 47.47 1.39
C GLN A 170 -25.77 47.55 2.90
N GLY A 171 -25.84 48.77 3.43
CA GLY A 171 -25.94 49.09 4.85
C GLY A 171 -27.30 48.79 5.49
N PRO A 172 -27.44 49.04 6.80
CA PRO A 172 -28.59 48.63 7.60
C PRO A 172 -29.75 49.59 7.40
N ASP A 173 -30.96 49.07 7.17
CA ASP A 173 -32.18 49.86 7.30
C ASP A 173 -33.13 49.23 8.31
N ALA A 174 -33.71 50.11 9.11
CA ALA A 174 -34.28 49.90 10.42
C ALA A 174 -35.68 49.27 10.37
N ALA A 175 -35.97 48.42 11.35
CA ALA A 175 -37.31 48.35 11.96
C ALA A 175 -37.35 49.35 13.15
N PRO A 176 -38.50 49.78 13.72
CA PRO A 176 -39.82 49.12 13.74
C PRO A 176 -41.04 50.11 13.72
N GLU A 177 -42.20 49.61 14.19
CA GLU A 177 -43.46 50.29 14.61
C GLU A 177 -44.59 50.32 13.56
N ALA A 178 -45.63 49.49 13.71
CA ALA A 178 -46.78 49.59 14.63
C ALA A 178 -47.87 50.57 14.16
N SER A 179 -48.94 50.01 13.58
CA SER A 179 -50.36 50.33 13.86
C SER A 179 -51.27 49.44 13.02
#